data_AF-A0A3E0HH42-F1
#
_entry.id   AF-A0A3E0HH42-F1
#
_cell.length_a   1.000
_cell.length_b   1.000
_cell.length_c   1.000
_cell.angle_alpha   90.00
_cell.angle_beta   90.00
_cell.angle_gamma   90.00
#
_symmetry.space_group_name_H-M   'P 1'
#
loop_
_entity.id
_entity.type
_entity.pdbx_description
1 polymer ?
#
loop_
_entity_poly.entity_id
_entity_poly.type
_entity_poly.pdbx_seq_one_letter_code
_entity_poly.pdbx_strand_id
1 'polypeptide(L)' 'MKKQILNLGKALKKAEQAQINGGKVQCITPWSNGECTEYGLQCAEPKCRLTLFP' A
#
# COMPACT_ATOMS: atom_id res chain seq x y z
N MET A 1 35.25 8.10 -10.98
CA MET A 1 33.86 7.60 -10.91
C MET A 1 33.13 8.30 -9.78
N LYS A 2 32.20 9.22 -10.08
CA LYS A 2 31.40 9.91 -9.04
C LYS A 2 30.33 8.95 -8.52
N LYS A 3 30.57 8.33 -7.37
CA LYS A 3 29.55 7.58 -6.61
C LYS A 3 28.68 8.59 -5.86
N GLN A 4 27.79 9.29 -6.57
CA GLN A 4 26.77 10.15 -5.97
C GLN A 4 25.39 9.64 -6.37
N ILE A 5 25.07 8.44 -5.93
CA ILE A 5 23.69 7.98 -5.82
C ILE A 5 23.48 7.87 -4.31
N LEU A 6 22.35 8.36 -3.78
CA LEU A 6 21.92 8.31 -2.37
C LEU A 6 21.97 9.66 -1.62
N ASN A 7 21.40 10.71 -2.22
CA ASN A 7 20.49 11.58 -1.46
C ASN A 7 19.03 11.16 -1.77
N LEU A 8 18.76 9.85 -1.72
CA LEU A 8 17.41 9.31 -1.92
C LEU A 8 16.58 9.53 -0.65
N GLY A 9 16.19 10.79 -0.41
CA GLY A 9 15.14 11.18 0.52
C GLY A 9 15.36 10.82 2.00
N LYS A 10 14.40 11.23 2.83
CA LYS A 10 14.36 10.91 4.26
C LYS A 10 14.22 9.39 4.42
N ALA A 11 15.15 8.77 5.14
CA ALA A 11 14.99 7.37 5.54
C ALA A 11 13.69 7.21 6.34
N LEU A 12 12.75 6.43 5.79
CA LEU A 12 11.49 6.14 6.45
C LEU A 12 11.75 5.29 7.68
N LYS A 13 11.17 5.67 8.82
CA LYS A 13 11.18 4.84 10.02
C LYS A 13 10.35 3.58 9.76
N LYS A 14 10.59 2.51 10.52
CA LYS A 14 9.86 1.23 10.38
C LYS A 14 8.33 1.39 10.38
N ALA A 15 7.81 2.31 11.19
CA ALA A 15 6.37 2.64 11.24
C ALA A 15 5.86 3.29 9.95
N GLU A 16 6.67 4.13 9.31
CA GLU A 16 6.34 4.76 8.04
C GLU A 16 6.42 3.74 6.90
N GLN A 17 7.42 2.86 6.92
CA GLN A 17 7.55 1.76 5.97
C GLN A 17 6.39 0.76 6.09
N ALA A 18 5.91 0.48 7.30
CA ALA A 18 4.77 -0.39 7.54
C ALA A 18 3.46 0.15 6.96
N GLN A 19 3.34 1.48 6.79
CA GLN A 19 2.20 2.13 6.16
C GLN A 19 2.29 2.13 4.62
N ILE A 20 3.41 1.68 4.04
CA ILE A 20 3.57 1.63 2.59
C ILE A 20 2.91 0.36 2.07
N ASN A 21 1.69 0.49 1.57
CA ASN A 21 0.92 -0.59 0.94
C ASN A 21 1.46 -1.00 -0.45
N GLY A 22 2.76 -0.82 -0.72
CA GLY A 22 3.38 -1.12 -2.01
C GLY A 22 2.77 -0.38 -3.20
N GLY A 23 2.22 0.82 -2.98
CA GLY A 23 1.51 1.61 -4.00
C GLY A 23 0.03 1.26 -4.16
N LYS A 24 -0.53 0.45 -3.26
CA LYS A 24 -1.95 0.09 -3.24
C LYS A 24 -2.75 0.97 -2.27
N VAL A 25 -4.01 1.19 -2.59
CA VAL A 25 -4.96 1.93 -1.74
C VAL A 25 -5.47 1.00 -0.65
N GLN A 26 -5.63 1.54 0.56
CA GLN A 26 -6.29 0.83 1.64
C GLN A 26 -7.81 0.89 1.40
N CYS A 27 -8.40 -0.24 1.04
CA CYS A 27 -9.83 -0.35 0.72
C CYS A 27 -10.68 -0.76 1.93
N ILE A 28 -10.07 -0.98 3.09
CA ILE A 28 -10.72 -1.19 4.38
C ILE A 28 -10.31 -0.07 5.31
N THR A 29 -11.26 0.81 5.58
CA THR A 29 -11.04 1.94 6.50
C THR A 29 -11.39 1.53 7.93
N PRO A 30 -10.86 2.23 8.96
CA PRO A 30 -11.22 1.96 10.36
C PRO A 30 -12.73 2.00 10.64
N TRP A 31 -13.49 2.78 9.86
CA TRP A 31 -14.95 2.94 10.02
C TRP A 31 -15.78 1.93 9.21
N SER A 32 -15.14 1.17 8.33
CA SER A 32 -15.81 0.17 7.50
C SER A 32 -16.13 -1.13 8.24
N ASN A 33 -15.83 -1.24 9.54
CA ASN A 33 -16.03 -2.44 10.34
C ASN A 33 -15.40 -3.71 9.73
N GLY A 34 -14.32 -3.53 8.96
CA GLY A 34 -13.65 -4.62 8.25
C GLY A 34 -14.29 -4.97 6.90
N GLU A 35 -15.28 -4.24 6.42
CA GLU A 35 -15.86 -4.38 5.08
C GLU A 35 -15.05 -3.61 4.03
N CYS A 36 -15.11 -4.05 2.78
CA CYS A 36 -14.47 -3.35 1.68
C CYS A 36 -15.31 -2.12 1.30
N THR A 37 -14.75 -0.92 1.43
CA THR A 37 -15.40 0.31 0.95
C THR A 37 -15.38 0.40 -0.57
N GLU A 38 -14.39 -0.23 -1.20
CA GLU A 38 -14.23 -0.33 -2.65
C GLU A 38 -13.61 -1.68 -3.02
N TYR A 39 -13.90 -2.17 -4.23
CA TYR A 39 -13.26 -3.35 -4.82
C TYR A 39 -12.46 -2.96 -6.05
N GLY A 40 -11.21 -3.45 -6.14
CA GLY A 40 -10.36 -3.18 -7.31
C GLY A 40 -8.95 -3.72 -7.21
N LEU A 41 -8.24 -3.76 -8.33
CA LEU A 41 -6.84 -4.20 -8.40
C LEU A 41 -5.90 -3.30 -7.58
N GLN A 42 -6.30 -2.04 -7.40
CA GLN A 42 -5.62 -1.04 -6.58
C GLN A 42 -5.65 -1.36 -5.09
N CYS A 43 -6.52 -2.27 -4.60
CA CYS A 43 -6.67 -2.54 -3.17
C CYS A 43 -5.49 -3.32 -2.59
N ALA A 44 -5.00 -2.85 -1.43
CA ALA A 44 -3.94 -3.50 -0.67
C ALA A 44 -4.44 -4.85 -0.13
N GLU A 45 -5.67 -4.87 0.34
CA GLU A 45 -6.35 -5.97 0.98
C GLU A 45 -6.77 -7.03 -0.05
N PRO A 46 -6.29 -8.28 0.07
CA PRO A 46 -6.57 -9.34 -0.89
C PRO A 46 -8.06 -9.60 -1.08
N LYS A 47 -8.85 -9.53 -0.01
CA LYS A 47 -10.30 -9.76 -0.05
C LYS A 47 -11.11 -8.68 -0.77
N CYS A 48 -10.54 -7.48 -0.91
CA CYS A 48 -11.14 -6.38 -1.68
C CYS A 48 -10.57 -6.30 -3.10
N ARG A 49 -9.65 -7.19 -3.47
CA ARG A 49 -9.08 -7.21 -4.80
C ARG A 49 -9.99 -8.02 -5.73
N LEU A 50 -10.45 -7.38 -6.79
CA LEU A 50 -11.11 -8.08 -7.90
C LEU A 50 -10.06 -8.97 -8.57
N THR A 51 -10.08 -10.27 -8.28
CA THR A 51 -9.28 -11.23 -9.04
C THR A 51 -9.99 -11.45 -10.37
N LEU A 52 -9.26 -11.24 -11.47
CA LEU A 52 -9.79 -11.40 -12.82
C LEU A 52 -10.17 -12.86 -13.15
N PHE A 53 -9.87 -13.83 -12.27
CA PHE A 53 -10.26 -15.22 -12.40
C PHE A 53 -10.52 -15.88 -11.03
N PRO A 54 -11.47 -16.82 -10.93
CA PRO A 54 -11.73 -17.65 -9.75
C PRO A 54 -10.64 -18.71 -9.49
#